data_AF-A0A6J1S444-F1
#
_entry.id   AF-A0A6J1S444-F1
#
_cell.length_a   1.000
_cell.length_b   1.000
_cell.length_c   1.000
_cell.angle_alpha   90.00
_cell.angle_beta   90.00
_cell.angle_gamma   90.00
#
_symmetry.space_group_name_H-M   'P 1'
#
loop_
_entity.id
_entity.type
_entity.pdbx_description
1 polymer ?
#
loop_
_entity_poly.entity_id
_entity_poly.type
_entity_poly.pdbx_seq_one_letter_code
_entity_poly.pdbx_strand_id
1 'polypeptide(L)'
;MPVDQVQYSDKYYDDTYEYRHVILTNTELAAQIPKTHLMSETEWRNLGVQQSPGWVHYMMHTPEPHVLLFRRLRTDLPPPPTVTAAAKETRGLGVFVA
;
A
#
# COMPACT_ATOMS: atom_id res chain seq x y z
N MET A 1 -20.85 11.39 21.84
CA MET A 1 -20.49 10.64 20.61
C MET A 1 -18.98 10.69 20.49
N PRO A 2 -18.25 9.56 20.39
CA PRO A 2 -16.83 9.64 20.08
C PRO A 2 -16.71 10.26 18.69
N VAL A 3 -16.03 11.39 18.59
CA VAL A 3 -15.65 11.96 17.30
C VAL A 3 -14.66 10.99 16.67
N ASP A 4 -15.02 10.42 15.53
CA ASP A 4 -14.14 9.54 14.79
C ASP A 4 -12.91 10.35 14.37
N GLN A 5 -11.76 10.06 15.00
CA GLN A 5 -10.54 10.88 14.90
C GLN A 5 -9.82 10.69 13.55
N VAL A 6 -10.24 9.70 12.76
CA VAL A 6 -9.55 9.23 11.56
C VAL A 6 -10.56 8.85 10.47
N GLN A 7 -10.73 9.73 9.49
CA GLN A 7 -11.61 9.47 8.35
C GLN A 7 -10.84 8.76 7.22
N TYR A 8 -11.43 7.68 6.71
CA TYR A 8 -10.86 6.90 5.61
C TYR A 8 -11.62 7.20 4.32
N SER A 9 -10.88 7.42 3.23
CA SER A 9 -11.48 7.54 1.89
C SER A 9 -11.70 6.20 1.20
N ASP A 10 -12.49 6.25 0.13
CA ASP A 10 -12.64 5.16 -0.81
C ASP A 10 -11.32 4.84 -1.51
N LYS A 11 -11.19 3.58 -1.89
CA LYS A 11 -9.99 3.08 -2.56
C LYS A 11 -10.07 3.37 -4.05
N TYR A 12 -8.97 3.83 -4.62
CA TYR A 12 -8.81 4.00 -6.06
C TYR A 12 -7.59 3.23 -6.54
N TYR A 13 -7.60 2.84 -7.81
CA TYR A 13 -6.62 1.91 -8.36
C TYR A 13 -6.06 2.47 -9.66
N ASP A 14 -4.77 2.26 -9.89
CA ASP A 14 -4.18 2.36 -11.22
C ASP A 14 -3.80 0.95 -11.72
N ASP A 15 -2.97 0.87 -12.75
CA ASP A 15 -2.52 -0.40 -13.34
C ASP A 15 -1.59 -1.22 -12.42
N THR A 16 -0.97 -0.62 -11.40
CA THR A 16 0.09 -1.25 -10.57
C THR A 16 -0.21 -1.25 -9.06
N TYR A 17 -0.85 -0.19 -8.57
CA TYR A 17 -1.05 0.16 -7.18
C TYR A 17 -2.52 0.47 -6.85
N GLU A 18 -2.86 0.21 -5.59
CA GLU A 18 -4.08 0.62 -4.91
C GLU A 18 -3.73 1.79 -4.01
N TYR A 19 -4.57 2.81 -4.01
CA TYR A 19 -4.37 4.06 -3.29
C TYR A 19 -5.55 4.37 -2.38
N ARG A 20 -5.25 5.07 -1.30
CA ARG A 20 -6.22 5.61 -0.37
C ARG A 20 -5.61 6.79 0.36
N HIS A 21 -6.42 7.79 0.66
CA HIS A 21 -6.03 8.84 1.60
C HIS A 21 -6.77 8.68 2.93
N VAL A 22 -6.09 9.05 4.02
CA VAL A 22 -6.64 9.08 5.38
C VAL A 22 -6.57 10.51 5.87
N ILE A 23 -7.67 11.01 6.41
CA ILE A 23 -7.79 12.38 6.90
C ILE A 23 -7.89 12.31 8.42
N LEU A 24 -6.92 12.90 9.10
CA LEU A 24 -6.92 13.03 10.54
C LEU A 24 -7.78 14.25 10.90
N THR A 25 -8.96 14.01 11.48
CA THR A 25 -9.89 15.06 11.91
C THR A 25 -9.42 15.71 13.21
N ASN A 26 -8.57 15.01 13.98
CA ASN A 26 -7.97 15.54 15.20
C ASN A 26 -6.70 16.36 14.91
N THR A 27 -6.78 17.67 15.15
CA THR A 27 -5.68 18.61 14.99
C THR A 27 -4.45 18.30 15.85
N GLU A 28 -4.62 17.70 17.04
CA GLU A 28 -3.49 17.32 17.90
C GLU A 28 -2.67 16.19 17.29
N LEU A 29 -3.33 15.21 16.66
CA LEU A 29 -2.66 14.14 15.92
C LEU A 29 -1.98 14.70 14.67
N ALA A 30 -2.64 15.62 13.97
CA ALA A 30 -2.06 16.27 12.79
C ALA A 30 -0.78 17.05 13.12
N ALA A 31 -0.65 17.60 14.33
CA ALA A 31 0.56 18.28 14.79
C ALA A 31 1.75 17.32 15.03
N GLN A 32 1.48 16.04 15.29
CA GLN A 32 2.52 15.02 15.48
C GLN A 32 3.09 14.48 14.16
N ILE A 33 2.48 14.82 13.01
CA ILE A 33 2.92 14.33 11.71
C ILE A 33 4.28 14.96 11.36
N PRO A 34 5.32 14.15 11.11
CA PRO A 34 6.62 14.66 10.72
C PRO A 34 6.54 15.30 9.33
N LYS A 35 7.07 16.54 9.23
CA LYS A 35 7.18 17.27 7.96
C LYS A 35 8.48 17.01 7.21
N THR A 36 9.40 16.28 7.84
CA THR A 36 10.77 16.05 7.35
C THR A 36 10.92 14.74 6.58
N HIS A 37 10.06 13.76 6.84
CA HIS A 37 10.17 12.42 6.28
C HIS A 37 8.81 11.72 6.17
N LEU A 38 8.75 10.69 5.31
CA LEU A 38 7.59 9.81 5.19
C LEU A 38 7.52 8.84 6.37
N MET A 39 6.34 8.73 6.96
CA MET A 39 6.10 7.81 8.07
C MET A 39 6.18 6.33 7.66
N SER A 40 6.84 5.55 8.51
CA SER A 40 6.84 4.08 8.48
C SER A 40 5.52 3.50 8.99
N GLU A 41 5.29 2.19 8.74
CA GLU A 41 4.11 1.47 9.22
C GLU A 41 3.83 1.68 10.71
N THR A 42 4.87 1.57 11.53
CA THR A 42 4.76 1.74 12.97
C THR A 42 4.34 3.16 13.35
N GLU A 43 4.87 4.18 12.68
CA GLU A 43 4.59 5.58 13.02
C GLU A 43 3.15 5.98 12.75
N TRP A 44 2.62 5.68 11.56
CA TRP A 44 1.22 6.01 11.29
C TRP A 44 0.25 5.14 12.09
N ARG A 45 0.62 3.90 12.47
CA ARG A 45 -0.16 3.08 13.40
C ARG A 45 -0.22 3.70 14.80
N ASN A 46 0.88 4.28 15.27
CA ASN A 46 0.92 4.98 16.56
C ASN A 46 0.04 6.24 16.59
N LEU A 47 -0.18 6.89 15.43
CA LEU A 47 -1.13 7.99 15.28
C LEU A 47 -2.60 7.54 15.32
N GLY A 48 -2.88 6.24 15.43
CA GLY A 48 -4.23 5.69 15.46
C GLY A 48 -4.79 5.31 14.09
N VAL A 49 -4.01 5.44 13.01
CA VAL A 49 -4.41 4.97 11.68
C VAL A 49 -4.38 3.44 11.64
N GLN A 50 -5.52 2.83 11.34
CA GLN A 50 -5.68 1.39 11.28
C GLN A 50 -6.01 0.93 9.87
N GLN A 51 -5.08 0.23 9.25
CA GLN A 51 -5.24 -0.33 7.91
C GLN A 51 -4.69 -1.76 7.84
N SER A 52 -5.08 -2.48 6.79
CA SER A 52 -4.51 -3.79 6.43
C SER A 52 -2.99 -3.70 6.24
N PRO A 53 -2.24 -4.81 6.31
CA PRO A 53 -0.82 -4.79 6.02
C PRO A 53 -0.52 -4.39 4.56
N GLY A 54 0.68 -3.85 4.33
CA GLY A 54 1.22 -3.52 3.01
C GLY A 54 0.94 -2.11 2.49
N TRP A 55 0.27 -1.26 3.27
CA TRP A 55 0.12 0.15 2.93
C TRP A 55 1.38 0.94 3.25
N VAL A 56 1.83 1.73 2.28
CA VAL A 56 3.02 2.57 2.37
C VAL A 56 2.62 4.03 2.21
N HIS A 57 3.01 4.87 3.16
CA HIS A 57 2.87 6.31 3.04
C HIS A 57 3.90 6.82 2.03
N TYR A 58 3.44 7.23 0.85
CA TYR A 58 4.34 7.45 -0.29
C TYR A 58 4.60 8.92 -0.60
N MET A 59 3.75 9.82 -0.11
CA MET A 59 3.85 11.24 -0.40
C MET A 59 3.31 12.06 0.77
N MET A 60 4.05 13.10 1.15
CA MET A 60 3.58 14.11 2.10
C MET A 60 2.79 15.18 1.35
N HIS A 61 1.63 15.54 1.86
CA HIS A 61 0.84 16.64 1.33
C HIS A 61 1.11 17.92 2.13
N THR A 62 1.97 18.80 1.59
CA THR A 62 2.42 20.03 2.28
C THR A 62 1.29 21.01 2.64
N PRO A 63 0.28 21.29 1.78
CA PRO A 63 -0.75 22.27 2.13
C PRO A 63 -1.74 21.73 3.17
N GLU A 64 -2.05 20.43 3.17
CA GLU A 64 -2.92 19.79 4.16
C GLU A 64 -2.22 18.60 4.82
N PRO A 65 -1.41 18.83 5.88
CA PRO A 65 -0.58 17.79 6.50
C PRO A 65 -1.41 16.71 7.19
N HIS A 66 -2.65 17.02 7.55
CA HIS A 66 -3.61 16.10 8.14
C HIS A 66 -4.14 15.06 7.14
N VAL A 67 -3.82 15.21 5.85
CA VAL A 67 -4.13 14.24 4.79
C VAL A 67 -2.91 13.36 4.53
N LEU A 68 -3.05 12.08 4.86
CA LEU A 68 -2.02 11.06 4.69
C LEU A 68 -2.31 10.23 3.43
N LEU A 69 -1.33 10.16 2.53
CA LEU A 69 -1.46 9.47 1.24
C LEU A 69 -0.79 8.10 1.27
N PHE A 70 -1.57 7.05 1.10
CA PHE A 70 -1.08 5.67 1.13
C PHE A 70 -1.21 5.01 -0.25
N ARG A 71 -0.25 4.14 -0.57
CA ARG A 71 -0.30 3.23 -1.71
C ARG A 71 0.04 1.81 -1.28
N ARG A 72 -0.49 0.82 -1.98
CA ARG A 72 -0.22 -0.61 -1.80
C ARG A 72 -0.13 -1.29 -3.16
N LEU A 73 0.72 -2.29 -3.32
CA LEU A 73 0.79 -3.04 -4.58
C LEU A 73 -0.51 -3.82 -4.80
N ARG A 74 -1.08 -3.78 -6.02
CA ARG A 74 -2.25 -4.60 -6.33
C ARG A 74 -1.85 -6.07 -6.37
N THR A 75 -2.57 -6.89 -5.61
CA THR A 75 -2.46 -8.36 -5.64
C THR A 75 -3.53 -9.01 -6.51
N ASP A 76 -4.45 -8.21 -7.06
CA ASP A 76 -5.66 -8.67 -7.75
C ASP A 76 -5.44 -8.92 -9.25
N LEU A 77 -4.43 -8.26 -9.84
CA LEU A 77 -4.09 -8.48 -11.25
C LEU A 77 -3.03 -9.57 -11.38
N PRO A 78 -3.14 -10.47 -12.38
CA PRO A 78 -2.03 -11.34 -12.73
C PRO A 78 -0.82 -10.46 -13.05
N PRO A 79 0.40 -10.89 -12.68
CA PRO A 79 1.59 -10.13 -13.02
C PRO A 79 1.57 -9.82 -14.53
N PRO A 80 1.98 -8.61 -14.95
CA PRO A 80 2.16 -8.36 -16.37
C PRO A 80 3.06 -9.47 -16.92
N PRO A 81 2.88 -9.93 -18.17
CA PRO A 81 3.73 -10.96 -18.75
C PRO A 81 5.17 -10.43 -18.82
N THR A 82 5.92 -10.57 -17.74
CA THR A 82 7.34 -10.31 -17.70
C THR A 82 7.91 -11.33 -18.67
N VAL A 83 8.49 -10.84 -19.75
CA VAL A 83 9.46 -11.56 -20.58
C VAL A 83 10.68 -11.88 -19.70
N THR A 84 10.50 -12.74 -18.71
CA THR A 84 11.58 -13.50 -18.11
C THR A 84 11.68 -14.77 -18.94
N ALA A 85 12.70 -14.72 -19.79
CA ALA A 85 13.17 -15.76 -20.69
C ALA A 85 12.95 -17.19 -20.19
N ALA A 86 12.36 -17.97 -21.09
CA ALA A 86 12.68 -19.36 -21.38
C ALA A 86 13.82 -19.98 -20.54
N ALA A 87 13.44 -20.91 -19.66
CA ALA A 87 14.19 -22.15 -19.49
C ALA A 87 13.34 -23.28 -20.08
N LYS A 88 13.42 -23.44 -21.41
CA LYS A 88 13.12 -24.72 -22.05
C LYS A 88 14.37 -25.59 -21.90
N GLU A 89 14.24 -26.74 -21.28
CA GLU A 89 14.97 -27.98 -21.64
C GLU A 89 14.16 -29.15 -21.02
N THR A 90 13.13 -29.65 -21.68
CA THR A 90 13.12 -30.68 -22.75
C THR A 90 13.31 -32.12 -22.23
N ARG A 91 12.23 -32.89 -22.41
CA ARG A 91 12.11 -34.35 -22.59
C ARG A 91 12.27 -35.26 -21.37
N GLY A 92 11.10 -35.68 -20.88
CA GLY A 92 10.90 -37.09 -20.58
C GLY A 92 11.16 -37.94 -21.83
N LEU A 93 11.92 -39.01 -21.64
CA LEU A 93 11.83 -40.21 -22.46
C LEU A 93 11.37 -41.31 -21.53
N GLY A 94 10.07 -41.66 -21.61
CA GLY A 94 9.61 -42.93 -21.10
C GLY A 94 10.07 -44.03 -22.05
N VAL A 95 10.55 -45.15 -21.51
CA VAL A 95 10.36 -46.48 -22.09
C VAL A 95 10.11 -47.44 -20.94
N PHE A 96 8.92 -48.03 -20.98
CA PHE A 96 8.44 -49.19 -20.22
C PHE A 96 8.85 -50.47 -20.99
N VAL A 97 9.09 -51.56 -20.26
CA VAL A 97 9.10 -52.99 -20.69
C VAL A 97 10.29 -53.52 -21.50
N ALA A 98 11.06 -54.43 -20.88
CA ALA A 98 11.07 -55.88 -21.19
C ALA A 98 11.75 -56.65 -20.04
#